data_AF-A0A0P8BDL0-F1
#
_entry.id   AF-A0A0P8BDL0-F1
#
_cell.length_a   1.000
_cell.length_b   1.000
_cell.length_c   1.000
_cell.angle_alpha   90.00
_cell.angle_beta   90.00
_cell.angle_gamma   90.00
#
_symmetry.space_group_name_H-M   'P 1'
#
loop_
_entity.id
_entity.type
_entity.pdbx_description
1 polymer ?
#
loop_
_entity_poly.entity_id
_entity_poly.type
_entity_poly.pdbx_seq_one_letter_code
_entity_poly.pdbx_strand_id
1 'polypeptide(L)'
;MIADLCRAAGVPETALHRETRSTSTRQNLRNARPILQRLGAGTVVLVTDPYHAPRARLIARQEGIAACTDCPAWHAIGPRQWLRHLPREAVALSATLLRLR
;
A
#
# COMPACT_ATOMS: atom_id res chain seq x y z
N MET A 1 -2.29 12.03 -10.41
CA MET A 1 -3.33 11.00 -10.57
C MET A 1 -4.15 10.80 -9.29
N ILE A 2 -3.68 10.10 -8.24
CA ILE A 2 -4.51 9.89 -7.03
C ILE A 2 -4.85 11.18 -6.28
N ALA A 3 -3.86 12.04 -6.04
CA ALA A 3 -4.12 13.32 -5.35
C ALA A 3 -5.15 14.18 -6.08
N ASP A 4 -5.16 14.16 -7.41
CA ASP A 4 -6.11 14.91 -8.23
C ASP A 4 -7.53 14.33 -8.13
N LEU A 5 -7.66 13.00 -8.07
CA LEU A 5 -8.95 12.34 -7.78
C LEU A 5 -9.49 12.73 -6.41
N CYS A 6 -8.63 12.76 -5.38
CA CYS A 6 -9.04 13.20 -4.04
C CYS A 6 -9.50 14.66 -4.03
N ARG A 7 -8.79 15.56 -4.72
CA ARG A 7 -9.20 16.97 -4.87
C ARG A 7 -10.54 17.11 -5.58
N ALA A 8 -10.74 16.38 -6.68
CA ALA A 8 -12.00 16.38 -7.41
C ALA A 8 -13.17 15.86 -6.55
N ALA A 9 -12.87 14.93 -5.62
CA ALA A 9 -13.82 14.45 -4.62
C ALA A 9 -14.00 15.39 -3.40
N GLY A 10 -13.36 16.56 -3.39
CA GLY A 10 -13.51 17.57 -2.33
C GLY A 10 -12.59 17.39 -1.12
N VAL A 11 -11.57 16.54 -1.18
CA VAL A 11 -10.58 16.42 -0.10
C VAL A 11 -9.71 17.68 -0.04
N PRO A 12 -9.60 18.36 1.11
CA PRO A 12 -8.81 19.59 1.22
C PRO A 12 -7.32 19.32 1.06
N GLU A 13 -6.59 20.26 0.45
CA GLU A 13 -5.14 20.13 0.20
C GLU A 13 -4.34 19.92 1.49
N THR A 14 -4.80 20.49 2.60
CA THR A 14 -4.17 20.33 3.93
C THR A 14 -4.23 18.90 4.45
N ALA A 15 -5.13 18.06 3.94
CA ALA A 15 -5.21 16.63 4.25
C ALA A 15 -4.41 15.76 3.26
N LEU A 16 -3.88 16.33 2.17
CA LEU A 16 -3.17 15.61 1.12
C LEU A 16 -1.66 15.71 1.31
N HIS A 17 -1.05 14.63 1.81
CA HIS A 17 0.40 14.54 1.96
C HIS A 17 0.98 13.58 0.94
N ARG A 18 1.82 14.10 0.04
CA ARG A 18 2.36 13.33 -1.09
C ARG A 18 3.80 12.90 -0.85
N GLU A 19 4.05 11.63 -1.14
CA GLU A 19 5.38 11.04 -1.27
C GLU A 19 5.59 10.66 -2.74
N THR A 20 6.68 11.13 -3.36
CA THR A 20 6.87 11.05 -4.82
C THR A 20 8.16 10.35 -5.27
N ARG A 21 8.96 9.84 -4.33
CA ARG A 21 10.29 9.27 -4.62
C ARG A 21 10.30 7.75 -4.62
N SER A 22 9.25 7.10 -4.16
CA SER A 22 9.22 5.64 -4.03
C SER A 22 8.98 4.92 -5.35
N THR A 23 9.76 3.88 -5.57
CA THR A 23 9.65 2.97 -6.73
C THR A 23 9.22 1.55 -6.31
N SER A 24 9.03 1.31 -5.01
CA SER A 24 8.59 0.03 -4.46
C SER A 24 7.66 0.24 -3.27
N THR A 25 6.84 -0.78 -2.96
CA THR A 25 5.93 -0.76 -1.79
C THR A 25 6.68 -0.51 -0.48
N ARG A 26 7.88 -1.08 -0.31
CA ARG A 26 8.69 -0.87 0.89
C ARG A 26 9.21 0.55 0.98
N GLN A 27 9.76 1.08 -0.11
CA GLN A 27 10.21 2.47 -0.12
C GLN A 27 9.05 3.42 0.16
N ASN A 28 7.86 3.12 -0.36
CA ASN A 28 6.66 3.92 -0.13
C ASN A 28 6.29 3.97 1.35
N LEU A 29 6.21 2.82 2.02
CA LEU A 29 5.92 2.76 3.45
C LEU A 29 7.01 3.42 4.29
N ARG A 30 8.28 3.18 3.96
CA ARG A 30 9.42 3.79 4.67
C ARG A 30 9.46 5.31 4.51
N ASN A 31 9.20 5.83 3.30
CA ASN A 31 9.15 7.27 3.03
C ASN A 31 7.88 7.93 3.55
N ALA A 32 6.78 7.18 3.69
CA ALA A 32 5.55 7.67 4.32
C ALA A 32 5.70 7.80 5.84
N ARG A 33 6.57 7.02 6.49
CA ARG A 33 6.71 7.01 7.95
C ARG A 33 6.97 8.40 8.56
N PRO A 34 7.87 9.26 8.05
CA PRO A 34 8.04 10.62 8.57
C PRO A 34 6.81 11.52 8.37
N ILE A 35 6.01 11.28 7.33
CA ILE A 35 4.74 11.98 7.12
C ILE A 35 3.75 11.53 8.22
N LEU A 36 3.59 10.23 8.41
CA LEU A 36 2.70 9.66 9.42
C LEU A 36 3.05 10.11 10.84
N GLN A 37 4.34 10.19 11.17
CA GLN A 37 4.83 10.69 12.45
C GLN A 37 4.49 12.16 12.68
N ARG A 38 4.69 13.03 11.67
CA ARG A 38 4.30 14.45 11.76
C ARG A 38 2.79 14.63 11.93
N LEU A 39 2.00 13.70 11.42
CA LEU A 39 0.54 13.71 11.57
C LEU A 39 0.06 13.06 12.88
N GLY A 40 0.95 12.48 13.68
CA GLY A 40 0.56 11.74 14.89
C GLY A 40 -0.29 10.50 14.59
N ALA A 41 -0.18 9.91 13.39
CA ALA A 41 -1.02 8.80 12.97
C ALA A 41 -0.61 7.48 13.65
N GLY A 42 -1.54 6.88 14.41
CA GLY A 42 -1.30 5.63 15.13
C GLY A 42 -1.56 4.36 14.31
N THR A 43 -2.63 4.34 13.50
CA THR A 43 -2.98 3.21 12.62
C THR A 43 -3.45 3.76 11.28
N VAL A 44 -3.02 3.12 10.19
CA VAL A 44 -3.34 3.55 8.82
C VAL A 44 -4.13 2.50 8.05
N VAL A 45 -4.89 2.94 7.06
CA VAL A 45 -5.53 2.06 6.07
C VAL A 45 -4.72 2.13 4.78
N LEU A 46 -4.23 0.98 4.33
CA LEU A 46 -3.55 0.82 3.05
C LEU A 46 -4.58 0.47 1.98
N VAL A 47 -4.84 1.41 1.09
CA VAL A 47 -5.74 1.21 -0.05
C VAL A 47 -4.93 0.74 -1.25
N THR A 48 -5.20 -0.48 -1.73
CA THR A 48 -4.47 -1.08 -2.85
C THR A 48 -5.30 -2.18 -3.53
N ASP A 49 -4.76 -2.80 -4.57
CA ASP A 49 -5.38 -3.95 -5.21
C ASP A 49 -5.34 -5.18 -4.28
N PRO A 50 -6.36 -6.06 -4.31
CA PRO A 50 -6.48 -7.19 -3.41
C PRO A 50 -5.31 -8.19 -3.52
N TYR A 51 -4.70 -8.35 -4.70
CA TYR A 51 -3.51 -9.20 -4.86
C TYR A 51 -2.25 -8.61 -4.21
N HIS A 52 -2.22 -7.29 -3.97
CA HIS A 52 -1.11 -6.61 -3.28
C HIS A 52 -1.33 -6.49 -1.76
N ALA A 53 -2.58 -6.51 -1.31
CA ALA A 53 -2.94 -6.27 0.08
C ALA A 53 -2.17 -7.16 1.09
N PRO A 54 -2.05 -8.49 0.90
CA PRO A 54 -1.29 -9.34 1.83
C PRO A 54 0.17 -8.92 1.97
N ARG A 55 0.83 -8.64 0.83
CA ARG A 55 2.24 -8.24 0.79
C ARG A 55 2.43 -6.84 1.37
N ALA A 56 1.55 -5.90 1.04
CA ALA A 56 1.59 -4.54 1.60
C ALA A 56 1.47 -4.56 3.13
N ARG A 57 0.55 -5.37 3.67
CA ARG A 57 0.38 -5.54 5.12
C ARG A 57 1.61 -6.15 5.79
N LEU A 58 2.22 -7.15 5.16
CA LEU A 58 3.44 -7.77 5.67
C LEU A 58 4.60 -6.76 5.71
N ILE A 59 4.79 -5.99 4.64
CA ILE A 59 5.83 -4.96 4.57
C ILE A 59 5.55 -3.87 5.62
N ALA A 60 4.31 -3.44 5.81
CA ALA A 60 3.97 -2.44 6.82
C ALA A 60 4.35 -2.91 8.23
N ARG A 61 4.07 -4.17 8.57
CA ARG A 61 4.51 -4.78 9.83
C ARG A 61 6.04 -4.76 9.97
N GLN A 62 6.78 -5.11 8.92
CA GLN A 62 8.25 -5.09 8.93
C GLN A 62 8.82 -3.68 9.09
N GLU A 63 8.14 -2.65 8.59
CA GLU A 63 8.54 -1.24 8.76
C GLU A 63 8.04 -0.64 10.08
N GLY A 64 7.39 -1.43 10.95
CA GLY A 64 6.85 -0.99 12.24
C GLY A 64 5.63 -0.08 12.13
N ILE A 65 4.86 -0.20 11.04
CA ILE A 65 3.64 0.58 10.78
C ILE A 65 2.42 -0.29 11.06
N ALA A 66 1.58 0.14 12.01
CA ALA A 66 0.30 -0.49 12.27
C ALA A 66 -0.66 -0.16 11.12
N ALA A 67 -1.04 -1.18 10.34
CA ALA A 67 -1.83 -1.01 9.14
C ALA A 67 -2.92 -2.07 8.97
N CYS A 68 -4.10 -1.59 8.56
CA CYS A 68 -5.15 -2.39 7.94
C CYS A 68 -5.10 -2.21 6.42
N THR A 69 -5.75 -3.09 5.68
CA THR A 69 -5.83 -3.01 4.21
C THR A 69 -7.27 -2.90 3.79
N ASP A 70 -7.55 -2.04 2.83
CA ASP A 70 -8.84 -1.95 2.16
C ASP A 70 -8.63 -2.08 0.65
N CYS A 71 -9.46 -2.90 0.02
CA CYS A 71 -9.32 -3.27 -1.39
C CYS A 71 -10.67 -3.73 -1.93
N PRO A 72 -10.94 -3.54 -3.24
CA PRO A 72 -12.14 -4.09 -3.84
C PRO A 72 -12.19 -5.62 -3.67
N ALA A 73 -13.41 -6.16 -3.67
CA ALA A 73 -13.60 -7.59 -3.58
C ALA A 73 -12.91 -8.32 -4.74
N TRP A 74 -12.40 -9.52 -4.48
CA TRP A 74 -11.60 -10.31 -5.43
C TRP A 74 -12.31 -10.57 -6.77
N HIS A 75 -13.64 -10.64 -6.77
CA HIS A 75 -14.47 -10.84 -7.96
C HIS A 75 -14.58 -9.59 -8.85
N ALA A 76 -14.23 -8.40 -8.33
CA ALA A 76 -14.21 -7.17 -9.09
C ALA A 76 -13.01 -7.12 -10.07
N ILE A 77 -12.09 -8.08 -9.98
CA ILE A 77 -10.88 -8.17 -10.79
C ILE A 77 -11.02 -9.33 -11.77
N GLY A 78 -10.82 -9.04 -13.05
CA GLY A 78 -11.00 -10.04 -14.11
C GLY A 78 -10.01 -11.22 -13.98
N PRO A 79 -10.39 -12.43 -14.41
CA PRO A 79 -9.56 -13.64 -14.28
C PRO A 79 -8.22 -13.56 -15.03
N ARG A 80 -8.11 -12.68 -16.04
CA ARG A 80 -6.85 -12.40 -16.73
C ARG A 80 -5.84 -11.66 -15.84
N GLN A 81 -6.30 -10.71 -15.02
CA GLN A 81 -5.43 -10.00 -14.07
C GLN A 81 -4.95 -10.94 -12.96
N TRP A 82 -5.82 -11.85 -12.50
CA TRP A 82 -5.46 -12.94 -11.60
C TRP A 82 -4.26 -13.73 -12.13
N LEU A 83 -4.39 -14.33 -13.31
CA LEU A 83 -3.36 -15.22 -13.86
C LEU A 83 -2.03 -14.50 -14.08
N ARG A 84 -2.07 -13.22 -14.45
CA ARG A 84 -0.87 -12.40 -14.69
C ARG A 84 -0.14 -12.02 -13.40
N HIS A 85 -0.87 -11.65 -12.34
CA HIS A 85 -0.27 -11.03 -11.16
C HIS A 85 -0.03 -12.02 -10.01
N LEU A 86 -0.75 -13.14 -9.94
CA LEU A 86 -0.54 -14.17 -8.92
C LEU A 86 0.90 -14.70 -8.84
N PRO A 87 1.55 -15.14 -9.94
CA PRO A 87 2.88 -15.73 -9.84
C PRO A 87 3.91 -14.69 -9.38
N ARG A 88 3.83 -13.46 -9.90
CA ARG A 88 4.70 -12.35 -9.49
C ARG A 88 4.50 -12.00 -8.02
N GLU A 89 3.26 -11.89 -7.57
CA GLU A 89 2.95 -11.56 -6.18
C GLU A 89 3.31 -12.69 -5.22
N ALA A 90 3.14 -13.95 -5.62
CA ALA A 90 3.57 -15.10 -4.84
C ALA A 90 5.09 -15.09 -4.62
N VAL A 91 5.88 -14.88 -5.68
CA VAL A 91 7.34 -14.74 -5.57
C VAL A 91 7.72 -13.55 -4.69
N ALA A 92 7.08 -12.39 -4.89
CA ALA A 92 7.35 -11.20 -4.11
C ALA A 92 6.97 -11.36 -2.63
N LEU A 93 5.89 -12.07 -2.32
CA LEU A 93 5.45 -12.37 -0.96
C LEU A 93 6.43 -13.34 -0.30
N SER A 94 6.81 -14.42 -0.97
CA SER A 94 7.81 -15.37 -0.50
C SER A 94 9.16 -14.71 -0.25
N ALA A 95 9.63 -13.85 -1.15
CA ALA A 95 10.85 -13.07 -0.94
C ALA A 95 10.73 -12.09 0.26
N THR A 96 9.54 -11.53 0.49
CA THR A 96 9.28 -10.66 1.65
C THR A 96 9.28 -11.46 2.96
N LEU A 97 8.75 -12.69 2.94
CA LEU A 97 8.78 -13.63 4.06
C LEU A 97 10.20 -14.15 4.34
N LEU A 98 10.98 -14.49 3.32
CA LEU A 98 12.36 -14.97 3.48
C LEU A 98 13.31 -13.89 4.02
N ARG A 99 12.96 -12.61 3.86
CA ARG A 99 13.64 -11.46 4.49
C ARG A 99 13.23 -11.24 5.96
N LEU A 100 12.56 -12.19 6.61
CA LEU A 100 12.30 -12.21 8.06
C LEU A 100 13.52 -12.65 8.90
N ARG A 101 14.74 -12.62 8.35
CA ARG A 101 15.99 -12.79 9.10
C ARG A 101 16.71 -11.46 9.25
#